data_AF-A0A6J1QME7-F1
#
_entry.id   AF-A0A6J1QME7-F1
#
_cell.length_a   1.000
_cell.length_b   1.000
_cell.length_c   1.000
_cell.angle_alpha   90.00
_cell.angle_beta   90.00
_cell.angle_gamma   90.00
#
_symmetry.space_group_name_H-M   'P 1'
#
loop_
_entity.id
_entity.type
_entity.pdbx_description
1 polymer ?
#
loop_
_entity_poly.entity_id
_entity_poly.type
_entity_poly.pdbx_seq_one_letter_code
_entity_poly.pdbx_strand_id
1 'polypeptide(L)'
;IYIFICPQVFYYNVHQLAVQLEDIVSVMLPHFSSKPGTYYSDALFFISLGLHRIAPSHQKLAAMFDADTKFRRDVKDLFEEFNKFGKEALFGLAPELTPVYRHVLYLYRNKHPTTMFGEPQHKGGYPGYNSGMVLFNLERLRKSLEYNEIVNKDSVNAMTEKYHFKGHLGDQDFYTLLGMERPELIHMVDCGWNRQLCTWWRNRGYADIFANYSECHSETKLWHGNCNTPMPDD
;
A
#
# COMPACT_ATOMS: atom_id res chain seq x y z
N ILE A 1 21.83 33.22 5.35
CA ILE A 1 20.49 33.48 4.76
C ILE A 1 19.63 32.27 5.11
N TYR A 2 18.71 32.40 6.08
CA TYR A 2 17.73 31.34 6.37
C TYR A 2 16.55 31.56 5.43
N ILE A 3 16.40 30.70 4.43
CA ILE A 3 15.22 30.69 3.57
C ILE A 3 14.16 29.91 4.34
N PHE A 4 13.24 30.61 4.98
CA PHE A 4 12.02 30.01 5.48
C PHE A 4 11.12 29.70 4.29
N ILE A 5 11.12 28.44 3.84
CA ILE A 5 10.11 27.96 2.91
C ILE A 5 8.85 27.72 3.75
N CYS A 6 7.86 28.59 3.62
CA CYS A 6 6.56 28.37 4.24
C CYS A 6 5.88 27.20 3.52
N PRO A 7 5.45 26.14 4.23
CA PRO A 7 4.76 25.03 3.60
C PRO A 7 3.45 25.53 2.96
N GLN A 8 3.19 25.11 1.72
CA GLN A 8 1.90 25.32 1.08
C GLN A 8 0.97 24.18 1.46
N VAL A 9 -0.25 24.50 1.90
CA VAL A 9 -1.27 23.54 2.29
C VAL A 9 -2.43 23.62 1.32
N PHE A 10 -2.84 22.48 0.79
CA PHE A 10 -3.97 22.35 -0.11
C PHE A 10 -4.99 21.37 0.49
N TYR A 11 -6.27 21.68 0.32
CA TYR A 11 -7.37 20.83 0.75
C TYR A 11 -8.12 20.32 -0.48
N TYR A 12 -8.42 19.03 -0.47
CA TYR A 12 -9.15 18.38 -1.56
C TYR A 12 -10.43 17.77 -1.01
N ASN A 13 -11.53 17.94 -1.75
CA ASN A 13 -12.81 17.34 -1.39
C ASN A 13 -12.86 15.90 -1.88
N VAL A 14 -12.92 14.94 -0.95
CA VAL A 14 -12.92 13.51 -1.27
C VAL A 14 -14.03 13.08 -2.23
N HIS A 15 -15.25 13.64 -2.09
CA HIS A 15 -16.36 13.28 -2.97
C HIS A 15 -16.13 13.77 -4.40
N GLN A 16 -15.53 14.95 -4.57
CA GLN A 16 -15.18 15.44 -5.91
C GLN A 16 -14.07 14.58 -6.54
N LEU A 17 -13.06 14.19 -5.75
CA LEU A 17 -12.00 13.31 -6.23
C LEU A 17 -12.52 11.92 -6.58
N ALA A 18 -13.45 11.37 -5.79
CA ALA A 18 -14.09 10.10 -6.06
C ALA A 18 -14.81 10.11 -7.41
N VAL A 19 -15.59 11.16 -7.69
CA VAL A 19 -16.28 11.33 -9.00
C VAL A 19 -15.28 11.41 -10.15
N GLN A 20 -14.14 12.09 -9.96
CA GLN A 20 -13.08 12.17 -10.99
C GLN A 20 -12.39 10.83 -11.24
N LEU A 21 -12.39 9.92 -10.25
CA LEU A 21 -11.74 8.61 -10.28
C LEU A 21 -12.76 7.46 -10.32
N GLU A 22 -14.00 7.72 -10.74
CA GLU A 22 -15.10 6.75 -10.67
C GLU A 22 -14.78 5.45 -11.43
N ASP A 23 -14.01 5.54 -12.52
CA ASP A 23 -13.59 4.39 -13.32
C ASP A 23 -12.64 3.44 -12.55
N ILE A 24 -11.87 3.97 -11.60
CA ILE A 24 -11.03 3.16 -10.70
C ILE A 24 -11.87 2.74 -9.48
N VAL A 25 -12.54 3.69 -8.82
CA VAL A 25 -13.28 3.44 -7.57
C VAL A 25 -14.34 2.36 -7.75
N SER A 26 -15.17 2.45 -8.80
CA SER A 26 -16.24 1.49 -9.06
C SER A 26 -15.76 0.08 -9.38
N VAL A 27 -14.52 -0.04 -9.90
CA VAL A 27 -13.87 -1.32 -10.19
C VAL A 27 -13.34 -1.97 -8.91
N MET A 28 -12.75 -1.18 -8.02
CA MET A 28 -12.08 -1.68 -6.81
C MET A 28 -13.04 -2.03 -5.68
N LEU A 29 -14.08 -1.21 -5.50
CA LEU A 29 -15.01 -1.28 -4.37
C LEU A 29 -15.70 -2.66 -4.21
N PRO A 30 -16.16 -3.34 -5.28
CA PRO A 30 -16.74 -4.67 -5.16
C PRO A 30 -15.78 -5.75 -4.65
N HIS A 31 -14.46 -5.55 -4.74
CA HIS A 31 -13.45 -6.56 -4.42
C HIS A 31 -12.73 -6.29 -3.11
N PHE A 32 -12.47 -5.03 -2.80
CA PHE A 32 -11.52 -4.61 -1.76
C PHE A 32 -12.14 -3.80 -0.62
N SER A 33 -13.46 -3.57 -0.64
CA SER A 33 -14.18 -2.95 0.46
C SER A 33 -14.82 -3.97 1.41
N SER A 34 -14.91 -3.56 2.68
CA SER A 34 -15.79 -4.18 3.68
C SER A 34 -17.27 -4.06 3.25
N LYS A 35 -18.19 -4.79 3.93
CA LYS A 35 -19.64 -4.78 3.65
C LYS A 35 -20.17 -3.35 3.37
N PRO A 36 -21.17 -3.17 2.47
CA PRO A 36 -21.77 -1.87 2.21
C PRO A 36 -22.15 -1.15 3.52
N GLY A 37 -21.72 0.11 3.69
CA GLY A 37 -22.02 0.92 4.89
C GLY A 37 -20.99 0.82 6.03
N THR A 38 -19.80 0.29 5.77
CA THR A 38 -18.67 0.28 6.73
C THR A 38 -17.62 1.33 6.37
N TYR A 39 -16.72 1.68 7.30
CA TYR A 39 -15.67 2.70 7.11
C TYR A 39 -14.94 2.54 5.78
N TYR A 40 -14.49 1.32 5.43
CA TYR A 40 -13.77 1.00 4.18
C TYR A 40 -14.62 0.88 2.91
N SER A 41 -15.90 1.24 2.95
CA SER A 41 -16.77 1.34 1.76
C SER A 41 -16.76 2.73 1.13
N ASP A 42 -15.97 3.67 1.69
CA ASP A 42 -15.77 4.99 1.13
C ASP A 42 -14.79 4.96 -0.06
N ALA A 43 -15.07 5.76 -1.09
CA ALA A 43 -14.19 5.96 -2.23
C ALA A 43 -12.80 6.51 -1.83
N LEU A 44 -12.70 7.14 -0.65
CA LEU A 44 -11.45 7.62 -0.06
C LEU A 44 -10.31 6.58 -0.12
N PHE A 45 -10.62 5.31 0.14
CA PHE A 45 -9.62 4.23 0.22
C PHE A 45 -9.04 3.81 -1.13
N PHE A 46 -9.46 4.43 -2.23
CA PHE A 46 -8.99 4.11 -3.58
C PHE A 46 -8.37 5.32 -4.29
N ILE A 47 -8.35 6.50 -3.66
CA ILE A 47 -7.86 7.73 -4.28
C ILE A 47 -6.37 7.64 -4.62
N SER A 48 -5.59 6.93 -3.82
CA SER A 48 -4.15 6.70 -4.07
C SER A 48 -3.86 6.08 -5.43
N LEU A 49 -4.71 5.15 -5.88
CA LEU A 49 -4.59 4.46 -7.17
C LEU A 49 -4.72 5.44 -8.36
N GLY A 50 -5.54 6.47 -8.20
CA GLY A 50 -5.75 7.52 -9.20
C GLY A 50 -4.97 8.81 -8.95
N LEU A 51 -4.08 8.87 -7.96
CA LEU A 51 -3.45 10.13 -7.52
C LEU A 51 -2.73 10.88 -8.64
N HIS A 52 -2.17 10.17 -9.62
CA HIS A 52 -1.49 10.73 -10.79
C HIS A 52 -2.40 11.59 -11.69
N ARG A 53 -3.73 11.38 -11.63
CA ARG A 53 -4.75 12.17 -12.36
C ARG A 53 -5.19 13.42 -11.59
N ILE A 54 -5.00 13.42 -10.27
CA ILE A 54 -5.42 14.51 -9.37
C ILE A 54 -4.27 15.48 -9.10
N ALA A 55 -3.07 14.94 -8.88
CA ALA A 55 -1.90 15.73 -8.53
C ALA A 55 -1.55 16.71 -9.66
N PRO A 56 -1.10 17.94 -9.34
CA PRO A 56 -0.72 18.93 -10.34
C PRO A 56 0.25 18.37 -11.38
N SER A 57 0.07 18.74 -12.65
CA SER A 57 0.84 18.17 -13.78
C SER A 57 2.35 18.37 -13.65
N HIS A 58 2.80 19.44 -12.98
CA HIS A 58 4.22 19.72 -12.74
C HIS A 58 4.81 18.91 -11.57
N GLN A 59 3.97 18.34 -10.69
CA GLN A 59 4.42 17.50 -9.59
C GLN A 59 4.77 16.10 -10.13
N LYS A 60 6.02 15.69 -9.97
CA LYS A 60 6.56 14.46 -10.54
C LYS A 60 6.56 13.28 -9.57
N LEU A 61 6.80 13.57 -8.29
CA LEU A 61 6.92 12.59 -7.22
C LEU A 61 5.97 13.00 -6.09
N ALA A 62 5.45 12.03 -5.35
CA ALA A 62 4.67 12.27 -4.14
C ALA A 62 4.91 11.16 -3.12
N ALA A 63 4.68 11.48 -1.86
CA ALA A 63 4.58 10.51 -0.78
C ALA A 63 3.23 10.73 -0.09
N MET A 64 2.53 9.65 0.22
CA MET A 64 1.29 9.64 1.01
C MET A 64 1.58 8.89 2.31
N PHE A 65 1.01 9.38 3.40
CA PHE A 65 1.15 8.79 4.73
C PHE A 65 -0.20 8.73 5.42
N ASP A 66 -0.40 7.69 6.21
CA ASP A 66 -1.52 7.66 7.14
C ASP A 66 -1.33 8.69 8.26
N ALA A 67 -2.45 9.19 8.79
CA ALA A 67 -2.46 10.21 9.83
C ALA A 67 -2.02 9.68 11.21
N ASP A 68 -1.99 8.35 11.40
CA ASP A 68 -1.53 7.66 12.60
C ASP A 68 -0.04 7.22 12.50
N THR A 69 0.76 8.01 11.77
CA THR A 69 2.21 7.81 11.64
C THR A 69 3.02 8.87 12.40
N LYS A 70 4.27 8.52 12.77
CA LYS A 70 5.21 9.42 13.47
C LYS A 70 6.62 9.28 12.91
N PHE A 71 7.13 10.35 12.30
CA PHE A 71 8.48 10.40 11.75
C PHE A 71 9.55 10.38 12.85
N ARG A 72 10.63 9.65 12.57
CA ARG A 72 11.86 9.54 13.37
C ARG A 72 13.10 9.98 12.59
N ARG A 73 12.97 10.14 11.27
CA ARG A 73 13.95 10.71 10.36
C ARG A 73 13.31 11.79 9.52
N ASP A 74 14.15 12.61 8.87
CA ASP A 74 13.67 13.64 7.95
C ASP A 74 12.94 12.97 6.77
N VAL A 75 11.75 13.46 6.44
CA VAL A 75 10.97 12.97 5.29
C VAL A 75 11.75 13.12 3.98
N LYS A 76 12.69 14.06 3.90
CA LYS A 76 13.60 14.20 2.75
C LYS A 76 14.39 12.92 2.48
N ASP A 77 14.82 12.21 3.52
CA ASP A 77 15.60 10.97 3.36
C ASP A 77 14.77 9.87 2.69
N LEU A 78 13.44 9.88 2.90
CA LEU A 78 12.53 8.95 2.22
C LEU A 78 12.50 9.21 0.70
N PHE A 79 12.59 10.47 0.27
CA PHE A 79 12.60 10.80 -1.16
C PHE A 79 13.86 10.28 -1.87
N GLU A 80 14.91 9.93 -1.14
CA GLU A 80 16.08 9.25 -1.72
C GLU A 80 15.74 7.83 -2.20
N GLU A 81 14.66 7.20 -1.71
CA GLU A 81 14.19 5.91 -2.21
C GLU A 81 13.83 5.96 -3.70
N PHE A 82 13.38 7.10 -4.22
CA PHE A 82 13.09 7.24 -5.66
C PHE A 82 14.33 7.03 -6.55
N ASN A 83 15.54 7.26 -6.03
CA ASN A 83 16.78 6.98 -6.75
C ASN A 83 17.06 5.48 -6.87
N LYS A 84 16.42 4.66 -6.04
CA LYS A 84 16.55 3.19 -6.02
C LYS A 84 15.48 2.49 -6.85
N PHE A 85 14.47 3.23 -7.34
CA PHE A 85 13.40 2.68 -8.15
C PHE A 85 13.97 2.01 -9.40
N GLY A 86 13.53 0.77 -9.64
CA GLY A 86 13.72 0.10 -10.92
C GLY A 86 13.18 0.94 -12.09
N LYS A 87 13.58 0.60 -13.31
CA LYS A 87 13.20 1.36 -14.52
C LYS A 87 11.68 1.47 -14.69
N GLU A 88 10.97 0.39 -14.37
CA GLU A 88 9.50 0.30 -14.48
C GLU A 88 8.76 0.67 -13.20
N ALA A 89 9.46 0.80 -12.06
CA ALA A 89 8.82 1.04 -10.77
C ALA A 89 8.02 2.35 -10.80
N LEU A 90 6.74 2.23 -10.43
CA LEU A 90 5.75 3.29 -10.38
C LEU A 90 5.46 3.70 -8.94
N PHE A 91 5.48 2.73 -8.04
CA PHE A 91 5.22 2.92 -6.61
C PHE A 91 6.40 2.46 -5.77
N GLY A 92 6.45 2.96 -4.54
CA GLY A 92 7.26 2.39 -3.47
C GLY A 92 6.39 2.13 -2.26
N LEU A 93 6.37 0.88 -1.76
CA LEU A 93 5.61 0.49 -0.58
C LEU A 93 6.47 -0.39 0.33
N ALA A 94 6.21 -0.29 1.63
CA ALA A 94 6.82 -1.18 2.62
C ALA A 94 6.03 -2.51 2.71
N PRO A 95 6.70 -3.62 3.08
CA PRO A 95 6.03 -4.91 3.26
C PRO A 95 5.01 -4.84 4.40
N GLU A 96 3.95 -5.64 4.28
CA GLU A 96 2.99 -5.86 5.36
C GLU A 96 3.59 -6.73 6.46
N LEU A 97 3.63 -6.20 7.69
CA LEU A 97 4.28 -6.81 8.84
C LEU A 97 3.33 -7.70 9.68
N THR A 98 2.17 -8.04 9.15
CA THR A 98 1.20 -8.98 9.76
C THR A 98 0.86 -10.11 8.79
N PRO A 99 0.35 -11.26 9.26
CA PRO A 99 -0.03 -12.38 8.40
C PRO A 99 -1.37 -12.16 7.67
N VAL A 100 -1.85 -10.92 7.50
CA VAL A 100 -3.15 -10.64 6.87
C VAL A 100 -3.27 -11.26 5.49
N TYR A 101 -2.26 -11.14 4.64
CA TYR A 101 -2.33 -11.72 3.29
C TYR A 101 -2.07 -13.22 3.26
N ARG A 102 -1.46 -13.80 4.30
CA ARG A 102 -1.50 -15.26 4.50
C ARG A 102 -2.93 -15.74 4.68
N HIS A 103 -3.72 -14.99 5.45
CA HIS A 103 -5.12 -15.28 5.70
C HIS A 103 -5.98 -15.06 4.45
N VAL A 104 -5.88 -13.89 3.82
CA VAL A 104 -6.67 -13.56 2.61
C VAL A 104 -6.41 -14.56 1.48
N LEU A 105 -5.15 -14.97 1.29
CA LEU A 105 -4.77 -15.91 0.24
C LEU A 105 -4.95 -17.39 0.62
N TYR A 106 -5.66 -17.71 1.71
CA TYR A 106 -5.80 -19.09 2.20
C TYR A 106 -6.25 -20.08 1.11
N LEU A 107 -7.29 -19.75 0.34
CA LEU A 107 -7.79 -20.61 -0.74
C LEU A 107 -6.76 -20.80 -1.86
N TYR A 108 -6.07 -19.73 -2.25
CA TYR A 108 -5.03 -19.79 -3.28
C TYR A 108 -3.84 -20.65 -2.81
N ARG A 109 -3.35 -20.42 -1.59
CA ARG A 109 -2.23 -21.15 -0.99
C ARG A 109 -2.54 -22.64 -0.82
N ASN A 110 -3.79 -22.99 -0.48
CA ASN A 110 -4.21 -24.39 -0.43
C ASN A 110 -4.15 -25.09 -1.78
N LYS A 111 -4.46 -24.37 -2.88
CA LYS A 111 -4.36 -24.89 -4.24
C LYS A 111 -2.93 -24.87 -4.79
N HIS A 112 -2.06 -24.03 -4.22
CA HIS A 112 -0.68 -23.81 -4.66
C HIS A 112 0.29 -23.94 -3.47
N PRO A 113 0.54 -25.15 -2.95
CA PRO A 113 1.27 -25.34 -1.69
C PRO A 113 2.73 -24.87 -1.73
N THR A 114 3.31 -24.66 -2.91
CA THR A 114 4.68 -24.16 -3.12
C THR A 114 4.74 -22.64 -3.35
N THR A 115 3.61 -21.94 -3.30
CA THR A 115 3.61 -20.48 -3.52
C THR A 115 4.33 -19.75 -2.39
N MET A 116 5.03 -18.68 -2.76
CA MET A 116 5.65 -17.75 -1.81
C MET A 116 4.73 -16.58 -1.43
N PHE A 117 3.53 -16.49 -2.03
CA PHE A 117 2.56 -15.45 -1.71
C PHE A 117 1.92 -15.69 -0.34
N GLY A 118 1.89 -14.65 0.48
CA GLY A 118 1.47 -14.69 1.88
C GLY A 118 2.51 -15.29 2.83
N GLU A 119 3.71 -15.67 2.38
CA GLU A 119 4.82 -16.11 3.24
C GLU A 119 5.64 -14.90 3.75
N PRO A 120 6.26 -14.99 4.94
CA PRO A 120 7.06 -13.91 5.50
C PRO A 120 8.33 -13.64 4.72
N GLN A 121 8.81 -12.39 4.77
CA GLN A 121 9.92 -11.92 3.94
C GLN A 121 11.24 -12.64 4.21
N HIS A 122 11.58 -13.00 5.46
CA HIS A 122 12.84 -13.69 5.78
C HIS A 122 12.95 -15.08 5.13
N LYS A 123 11.83 -15.66 4.65
CA LYS A 123 11.81 -16.92 3.89
C LYS A 123 11.93 -16.70 2.38
N GLY A 124 12.17 -15.47 1.93
CA GLY A 124 12.02 -15.07 0.53
C GLY A 124 10.55 -14.98 0.09
N GLY A 125 9.62 -14.88 1.06
CA GLY A 125 8.19 -14.77 0.82
C GLY A 125 7.74 -13.38 0.41
N TYR A 126 6.50 -13.29 -0.06
CA TYR A 126 5.80 -12.06 -0.36
C TYR A 126 4.65 -11.88 0.64
N PRO A 127 4.84 -11.12 1.73
CA PRO A 127 3.81 -10.95 2.76
C PRO A 127 2.70 -9.99 2.33
N GLY A 128 2.83 -9.34 1.16
CA GLY A 128 2.00 -8.21 0.72
C GLY A 128 2.58 -6.87 1.16
N TYR A 129 1.83 -5.79 0.93
CA TYR A 129 2.24 -4.43 1.24
C TYR A 129 1.30 -3.76 2.24
N ASN A 130 1.81 -2.74 2.92
CA ASN A 130 1.01 -1.85 3.75
C ASN A 130 0.93 -0.44 3.14
N SER A 131 -0.27 0.16 3.11
CA SER A 131 -0.51 1.45 2.43
C SER A 131 -0.31 2.69 3.32
N GLY A 132 0.09 2.54 4.59
CA GLY A 132 0.32 3.69 5.48
C GLY A 132 1.51 4.57 5.10
N MET A 133 2.35 4.11 4.17
CA MET A 133 3.31 4.92 3.44
C MET A 133 3.39 4.44 1.99
N VAL A 134 3.12 5.34 1.05
CA VAL A 134 3.20 5.06 -0.39
C VAL A 134 3.97 6.15 -1.10
N LEU A 135 4.96 5.75 -1.90
CA LEU A 135 5.69 6.62 -2.81
C LEU A 135 5.10 6.50 -4.22
N PHE A 136 4.95 7.62 -4.90
CA PHE A 136 4.36 7.69 -6.24
C PHE A 136 5.32 8.36 -7.21
N ASN A 137 5.71 7.65 -8.26
CA ASN A 137 6.32 8.26 -9.43
C ASN A 137 5.22 8.72 -10.39
N LEU A 138 4.62 9.87 -10.08
CA LEU A 138 3.50 10.45 -10.83
C LEU A 138 3.86 10.69 -12.31
N GLU A 139 5.10 11.08 -12.60
CA GLU A 139 5.56 11.26 -13.98
C GLU A 139 5.51 9.95 -14.78
N ARG A 140 5.94 8.82 -14.20
CA ARG A 140 5.87 7.51 -14.86
C ARG A 140 4.45 6.98 -14.91
N LEU A 141 3.69 7.12 -13.83
CA LEU A 141 2.28 6.70 -13.75
C LEU A 141 1.44 7.30 -14.88
N ARG A 142 1.56 8.62 -15.12
CA ARG A 142 0.84 9.30 -16.21
C ARG A 142 1.18 8.77 -17.61
N LYS A 143 2.32 8.11 -17.78
CA LYS A 143 2.81 7.57 -19.06
C LYS A 143 2.65 6.05 -19.16
N SER A 144 2.23 5.38 -18.07
CA SER A 144 2.18 3.92 -18.01
C SER A 144 0.87 3.39 -18.60
N LEU A 145 0.94 2.90 -19.84
CA LEU A 145 -0.17 2.18 -20.46
C LEU A 145 -0.50 0.91 -19.67
N GLU A 146 0.53 0.22 -19.19
CA GLU A 146 0.39 -0.99 -18.39
C GLU A 146 -0.39 -0.74 -17.10
N TYR A 147 -0.12 0.36 -16.39
CA TYR A 147 -0.88 0.70 -15.19
C TYR A 147 -2.34 1.03 -15.51
N ASN A 148 -2.59 1.75 -16.62
CA ASN A 148 -3.95 2.03 -17.08
C ASN A 148 -4.72 0.76 -17.44
N GLU A 149 -4.04 -0.25 -17.99
CA GLU A 149 -4.63 -1.55 -18.26
C GLU A 149 -4.91 -2.33 -16.97
N ILE A 150 -3.94 -2.45 -16.06
CA ILE A 150 -4.10 -3.33 -14.89
C ILE A 150 -5.12 -2.84 -13.87
N VAL A 151 -5.42 -1.53 -13.81
CA VAL A 151 -6.48 -0.99 -12.95
C VAL A 151 -7.89 -1.12 -13.56
N ASN A 152 -8.02 -1.60 -14.80
CA ASN A 152 -9.31 -1.73 -15.45
C ASN A 152 -10.13 -2.91 -14.88
N LYS A 153 -11.43 -2.91 -15.19
CA LYS A 153 -12.39 -3.89 -14.68
C LYS A 153 -12.01 -5.35 -14.99
N ASP A 154 -11.62 -5.63 -16.22
CA ASP A 154 -11.37 -7.00 -16.67
C ASP A 154 -10.10 -7.56 -16.03
N SER A 155 -9.04 -6.75 -15.96
CA SER A 155 -7.80 -7.10 -15.28
C SER A 155 -8.02 -7.31 -13.79
N VAL A 156 -8.74 -6.41 -13.10
CA VAL A 156 -9.04 -6.56 -11.67
C VAL A 156 -9.87 -7.81 -11.40
N ASN A 157 -10.92 -8.07 -12.19
CA ASN A 157 -11.73 -9.29 -12.04
C ASN A 157 -10.90 -10.56 -12.26
N ALA A 158 -10.04 -10.57 -13.29
CA ALA A 158 -9.19 -11.72 -13.58
C ALA A 158 -8.18 -11.99 -12.45
N MET A 159 -7.56 -10.94 -11.89
CA MET A 159 -6.66 -11.05 -10.75
C MET A 159 -7.38 -11.57 -9.49
N THR A 160 -8.53 -11.01 -9.14
CA THR A 160 -9.26 -11.42 -7.94
C THR A 160 -9.79 -12.84 -8.06
N GLU A 161 -10.23 -13.27 -9.25
CA GLU A 161 -10.59 -14.65 -9.52
C GLU A 161 -9.39 -15.60 -9.42
N LYS A 162 -8.28 -15.28 -10.10
CA LYS A 162 -7.03 -16.07 -10.12
C LYS A 162 -6.52 -16.35 -8.70
N TYR A 163 -6.52 -15.34 -7.84
CA TYR A 163 -6.01 -15.46 -6.47
C TYR A 163 -7.07 -15.78 -5.43
N HIS A 164 -8.32 -16.03 -5.83
CA HIS A 164 -9.45 -16.18 -4.91
C HIS A 164 -9.48 -15.07 -3.84
N PHE A 165 -9.17 -13.85 -4.27
CA PHE A 165 -8.87 -12.74 -3.39
C PHE A 165 -10.14 -11.97 -3.06
N LYS A 166 -10.45 -11.87 -1.76
CA LYS A 166 -11.48 -10.96 -1.26
C LYS A 166 -10.90 -10.10 -0.14
N GLY A 167 -10.74 -8.82 -0.47
CA GLY A 167 -10.14 -7.83 0.39
C GLY A 167 -11.14 -7.05 1.25
N HIS A 168 -10.60 -6.20 2.11
CA HIS A 168 -11.35 -5.25 2.92
C HIS A 168 -10.54 -4.01 3.34
N LEU A 169 -9.33 -3.83 2.78
CA LEU A 169 -8.34 -2.82 3.13
C LEU A 169 -8.08 -1.84 1.97
N GLY A 170 -8.99 -1.78 0.98
CA GLY A 170 -8.96 -0.74 -0.04
C GLY A 170 -7.77 -0.84 -1.00
N ASP A 171 -7.09 0.29 -1.20
CA ASP A 171 -5.88 0.38 -2.03
C ASP A 171 -4.78 -0.59 -1.64
N GLN A 172 -4.60 -0.88 -0.35
CA GLN A 172 -3.61 -1.83 0.16
C GLN A 172 -3.75 -3.21 -0.49
N ASP A 173 -4.99 -3.66 -0.63
CA ASP A 173 -5.31 -4.95 -1.23
C ASP A 173 -4.96 -4.97 -2.73
N PHE A 174 -5.28 -3.89 -3.44
CA PHE A 174 -4.90 -3.76 -4.84
C PHE A 174 -3.38 -3.67 -5.02
N TYR A 175 -2.66 -2.88 -4.22
CA TYR A 175 -1.20 -2.83 -4.28
C TYR A 175 -0.57 -4.19 -4.02
N THR A 176 -1.14 -4.96 -3.09
CA THR A 176 -0.70 -6.33 -2.82
C THR A 176 -0.90 -7.23 -4.03
N LEU A 177 -2.04 -7.17 -4.71
CA LEU A 177 -2.26 -7.92 -5.96
C LEU A 177 -1.35 -7.45 -7.10
N LEU A 178 -1.17 -6.12 -7.23
CA LEU A 178 -0.30 -5.52 -8.23
C LEU A 178 1.13 -6.05 -8.13
N GLY A 179 1.69 -6.14 -6.92
CA GLY A 179 3.02 -6.71 -6.74
C GLY A 179 3.11 -8.23 -6.95
N MET A 180 1.99 -8.95 -6.91
CA MET A 180 1.96 -10.37 -7.27
C MET A 180 1.97 -10.57 -8.78
N GLU A 181 1.29 -9.71 -9.53
CA GLU A 181 1.26 -9.78 -10.99
C GLU A 181 2.47 -9.12 -11.65
N ARG A 182 2.80 -7.90 -11.23
CA ARG A 182 3.82 -7.03 -11.84
C ARG A 182 4.77 -6.50 -10.76
N PRO A 183 5.60 -7.36 -10.15
CA PRO A 183 6.53 -6.97 -9.08
C PRO A 183 7.48 -5.83 -9.49
N GLU A 184 7.79 -5.69 -10.78
CA GLU A 184 8.62 -4.61 -11.32
C GLU A 184 8.01 -3.20 -11.18
N LEU A 185 6.68 -3.09 -10.97
CA LEU A 185 6.00 -1.81 -10.79
C LEU A 185 6.08 -1.28 -9.36
N ILE A 186 6.50 -2.10 -8.39
CA ILE A 186 6.58 -1.71 -6.98
C ILE A 186 8.02 -1.90 -6.48
N HIS A 187 8.66 -0.80 -6.11
CA HIS A 187 9.88 -0.83 -5.31
C HIS A 187 9.54 -1.17 -3.86
N MET A 188 10.04 -2.29 -3.35
CA MET A 188 9.85 -2.64 -1.95
C MET A 188 10.73 -1.75 -1.07
N VAL A 189 10.09 -0.80 -0.38
CA VAL A 189 10.75 0.12 0.55
C VAL A 189 11.08 -0.63 1.84
N ASP A 190 12.20 -0.24 2.45
CA ASP A 190 12.63 -0.73 3.75
C ASP A 190 11.52 -0.67 4.81
N CYS A 191 11.34 -1.74 5.59
CA CYS A 191 10.30 -1.83 6.62
C CYS A 191 10.44 -0.75 7.71
N GLY A 192 11.62 -0.17 7.88
CA GLY A 192 11.84 0.95 8.80
C GLY A 192 11.13 2.24 8.39
N TRP A 193 10.79 2.40 7.11
CA TRP A 193 10.00 3.53 6.59
C TRP A 193 8.48 3.34 6.75
N ASN A 194 8.04 2.21 7.30
CA ASN A 194 6.66 1.97 7.70
C ASN A 194 6.65 0.89 8.79
N ARG A 195 7.15 1.24 9.99
CA ARG A 195 7.22 0.30 11.12
C ARG A 195 5.82 0.16 11.74
N GLN A 196 5.05 -0.77 11.20
CA GLN A 196 3.71 -1.11 11.66
C GLN A 196 3.74 -1.71 13.07
N LEU A 197 2.81 -1.25 13.91
CA LEU A 197 2.70 -1.64 15.32
C LEU A 197 1.53 -2.59 15.58
N CYS A 198 0.59 -2.73 14.64
CA CYS A 198 -0.59 -3.54 14.83
C CYS A 198 -0.29 -5.01 15.12
N THR A 199 -0.78 -5.51 16.25
CA THR A 199 -0.69 -6.93 16.60
C THR A 199 -2.03 -7.68 16.54
N TRP A 200 -3.05 -7.11 15.91
CA TRP A 200 -4.41 -7.68 15.91
C TRP A 200 -4.43 -9.14 15.44
N TRP A 201 -3.73 -9.45 14.34
CA TRP A 201 -3.65 -10.79 13.77
C TRP A 201 -2.96 -11.83 14.67
N ARG A 202 -2.07 -11.40 15.58
CA ARG A 202 -1.44 -12.29 16.57
C ARG A 202 -2.49 -13.03 17.39
N ASN A 203 -3.56 -12.34 17.78
CA ASN A 203 -4.62 -12.87 18.64
C ASN A 203 -5.79 -13.48 17.86
N ARG A 204 -5.62 -13.72 16.54
CA ARG A 204 -6.65 -14.22 15.62
C ARG A 204 -6.24 -15.50 14.91
N GLY A 205 -5.49 -16.35 15.61
CA GLY A 205 -5.11 -17.68 15.13
C GLY A 205 -3.72 -17.77 14.47
N TYR A 206 -2.89 -16.72 14.60
CA TYR A 206 -1.55 -16.69 14.00
C TYR A 206 -0.44 -16.42 15.02
N ALA A 207 -0.68 -16.65 16.31
CA ALA A 207 0.26 -16.33 17.38
C ALA A 207 1.63 -17.01 17.22
N ASP A 208 1.63 -18.24 16.70
CA ASP A 208 2.78 -19.10 16.44
C ASP A 208 3.69 -18.59 15.31
N ILE A 209 3.10 -17.93 14.31
CA ILE A 209 3.84 -17.42 13.16
C ILE A 209 3.98 -15.90 13.13
N PHE A 210 3.27 -15.16 13.98
CA PHE A 210 3.21 -13.69 13.93
C PHE A 210 4.59 -13.03 13.95
N ALA A 211 5.50 -13.53 14.80
CA ALA A 211 6.86 -13.02 14.92
C ALA A 211 7.61 -13.03 13.57
N ASN A 212 7.34 -14.01 12.71
CA ASN A 212 7.96 -14.14 11.40
C ASN A 212 7.56 -13.03 10.43
N TYR A 213 6.38 -12.42 10.63
CA TYR A 213 5.88 -11.31 9.81
C TYR A 213 6.27 -9.96 10.41
N SER A 214 6.20 -9.83 11.74
CA SER A 214 6.46 -8.56 12.44
C SER A 214 7.95 -8.17 12.54
N GLU A 215 8.84 -9.02 12.01
CA GLU A 215 10.28 -8.81 12.04
C GLU A 215 10.68 -7.63 11.14
N CYS A 216 11.42 -6.66 11.70
CA CYS A 216 12.05 -5.58 10.95
C CYS A 216 13.32 -5.17 11.70
N HIS A 217 14.48 -5.47 11.11
CA HIS A 217 15.80 -5.18 11.71
C HIS A 217 16.31 -3.78 11.38
N SER A 218 15.65 -3.10 10.47
CA SER A 218 16.04 -1.76 10.06
C SER A 218 15.76 -0.74 11.14
N GLU A 219 16.59 0.32 11.19
CA GLU A 219 16.29 1.49 12.00
C GLU A 219 14.86 1.97 11.69
N THR A 220 14.09 2.23 12.74
CA THR A 220 12.73 2.77 12.61
C THR A 220 12.79 4.25 12.28
N LYS A 221 12.33 4.59 11.07
CA LYS A 221 12.33 5.94 10.48
C LYS A 221 10.93 6.54 10.46
N LEU A 222 9.90 5.69 10.41
CA LEU A 222 8.48 6.04 10.53
C LEU A 222 7.77 4.99 11.38
N TRP A 223 7.24 5.38 12.54
CA TRP A 223 6.27 4.55 13.26
C TRP A 223 4.92 4.63 12.59
N HIS A 224 4.20 3.52 12.55
CA HIS A 224 2.82 3.46 12.07
C HIS A 224 1.95 2.78 13.12
N GLY A 225 1.14 3.58 13.81
CA GLY A 225 0.22 3.20 14.89
C GLY A 225 -1.06 2.52 14.40
N ASN A 226 -0.97 1.74 13.31
CA ASN A 226 -2.13 1.11 12.68
C ASN A 226 -2.96 0.28 13.68
N CYS A 227 -4.25 0.16 13.37
CA CYS A 227 -5.26 -0.49 14.20
C CYS A 227 -5.39 0.11 15.61
N ASN A 228 -5.19 1.43 15.72
CA ASN A 228 -5.23 2.21 16.96
C ASN A 228 -4.18 1.77 17.98
N THR A 229 -3.01 1.33 17.50
CA THR A 229 -1.93 0.92 18.39
C THR A 229 -1.16 2.16 18.88
N PRO A 230 -1.01 2.37 20.19
CA PRO A 230 -0.22 3.49 20.70
C PRO A 230 1.21 3.45 20.18
N MET A 231 1.70 4.58 19.67
CA MET A 231 3.09 4.72 19.24
C MET A 231 3.99 5.00 20.45
N PRO A 232 5.23 4.47 20.47
CA PRO A 232 6.20 4.82 21.49
C PRO A 232 6.48 6.33 21.54
N ASP A 233 6.66 6.83 22.76
CA ASP A 233 7.04 8.22 22.97
C ASP A 233 8.46 8.49 22.44
N ASP A 234 9.38 7.53 22.60
CA ASP A 234 10.78 7.55 22.15
C ASP A 234 11.35 6.17 21.76
#